data_AF-A0A2B4SJ45-F1
#
_entry.id   AF-A0A2B4SJ45-F1
#
_cell.length_a   1.000
_cell.length_b   1.000
_cell.length_c   1.000
_cell.angle_alpha   90.00
_cell.angle_beta   90.00
_cell.angle_gamma   90.00
#
_symmetry.space_group_name_H-M   'P 1'
#
loop_
_entity.id
_entity.type
_entity.pdbx_description
1 polymer ?
#
loop_
_entity_poly.entity_id
_entity_poly.type
_entity_poly.pdbx_seq_one_letter_code
_entity_poly.pdbx_strand_id
1 'polypeptide(L)'
;MERFIAEDLATRNYKEFLQLYNKLTQNCFIACVTNLNYRKVTAEEESCIDTCSTKWMNLNQRQMAVFMEVGPLADKKMGQSVGHGM
;
A
#
# COMPACT_ATOMS: atom_id res chain seq x y z
N MET A 1 20.46 16.43 -18.23
CA MET A 1 20.20 16.25 -16.79
C MET A 1 18.73 15.96 -16.52
N GLU A 2 17.78 16.74 -17.07
CA GLU A 2 16.33 16.56 -16.85
C GLU A 2 15.78 15.18 -17.28
N ARG A 3 16.26 14.62 -18.39
CA ARG A 3 15.86 13.27 -18.85
C ARG A 3 16.20 12.15 -17.86
N PHE A 4 17.33 12.27 -17.15
CA PHE A 4 17.77 11.27 -16.17
C PHE A 4 16.88 11.28 -14.92
N ILE A 5 16.42 12.46 -14.49
CA ILE A 5 15.50 12.61 -13.34
C ILE A 5 14.13 12.00 -13.66
N ALA A 6 13.62 12.21 -14.88
CA ALA A 6 12.33 11.66 -15.29
C ALA A 6 12.34 10.12 -15.38
N GLU A 7 13.43 9.53 -15.88
CA GLU A 7 13.59 8.07 -15.97
C GLU A 7 13.72 7.42 -14.58
N ASP A 8 14.47 8.04 -13.67
CA ASP A 8 14.60 7.59 -12.28
C ASP A 8 13.26 7.67 -11.53
N LEU A 9 12.50 8.75 -11.71
CA LEU A 9 11.16 8.90 -11.14
C LEU A 9 10.19 7.83 -11.67
N ALA A 10 10.19 7.59 -12.98
CA ALA A 10 9.35 6.56 -13.60
C ALA A 10 9.68 5.16 -13.05
N THR A 11 10.97 4.86 -12.90
CA THR A 11 11.44 3.58 -12.37
C THR A 11 11.04 3.39 -10.90
N ARG A 12 11.17 4.45 -10.09
CA ARG A 12 10.73 4.44 -8.68
C ARG A 12 9.22 4.21 -8.56
N ASN A 13 8.42 4.97 -9.30
CA ASN A 13 6.96 4.83 -9.30
C ASN A 13 6.53 3.42 -9.71
N TYR A 14 7.20 2.84 -10.71
CA TYR A 14 6.91 1.48 -11.15
C TYR A 14 7.25 0.45 -10.07
N LYS A 15 8.41 0.59 -9.41
CA LYS A 15 8.80 -0.26 -8.30
C LYS A 15 7.81 -0.18 -7.14
N GLU A 16 7.36 1.02 -6.79
CA GLU A 16 6.36 1.24 -5.75
C GLU A 16 5.01 0.60 -6.11
N PHE A 17 4.58 0.74 -7.36
CA PHE A 17 3.38 0.07 -7.87
C PHE A 17 3.46 -1.46 -7.70
N LEU A 18 4.58 -2.08 -8.09
CA LEU A 18 4.78 -3.52 -7.92
C LEU A 18 4.75 -3.95 -6.44
N GLN A 19 5.31 -3.14 -5.55
CA GLN A 19 5.24 -3.41 -4.11
C GLN A 19 3.80 -3.35 -3.58
N LEU A 20 3.00 -2.39 -4.03
CA LEU A 20 1.58 -2.30 -3.69
C LEU A 20 0.80 -3.49 -4.25
N TYR A 21 1.05 -3.87 -5.50
CA TYR A 21 0.43 -5.03 -6.14
C TYR A 21 0.72 -6.33 -5.36
N ASN A 22 1.97 -6.56 -4.97
CA ASN A 22 2.35 -7.74 -4.19
C ASN A 22 1.66 -7.77 -2.82
N LYS A 23 1.52 -6.62 -2.15
CA LYS A 23 0.80 -6.53 -0.88
C LYS A 23 -0.70 -6.77 -1.06
N LEU A 24 -1.32 -6.21 -2.09
CA LEU A 24 -2.74 -6.40 -2.38
C LEU A 24 -3.04 -7.88 -2.63
N THR A 25 -2.26 -8.50 -3.53
CA THR A 25 -2.45 -9.90 -3.92
C THR A 25 -2.25 -10.85 -2.73
N GLN A 26 -1.20 -10.65 -1.92
CA GLN A 26 -0.98 -11.46 -0.72
C GLN A 26 -2.13 -11.32 0.30
N ASN A 27 -2.57 -10.08 0.59
CA ASN A 27 -3.63 -9.85 1.58
C ASN A 27 -4.95 -10.47 1.13
N CYS A 28 -5.34 -10.27 -0.14
CA CYS A 28 -6.60 -10.84 -0.62
C CYS A 28 -6.54 -12.35 -0.78
N PHE A 29 -5.39 -12.93 -1.11
CA PHE A 29 -5.23 -14.39 -1.11
C PHE A 29 -5.45 -14.97 0.29
N ILE A 30 -4.78 -14.44 1.32
CA ILE A 30 -4.90 -14.91 2.71
C ILE A 30 -6.33 -14.74 3.23
N ALA A 31 -7.00 -13.63 2.86
CA ALA A 31 -8.33 -13.32 3.36
C ALA A 31 -9.44 -14.13 2.68
N CYS A 32 -9.31 -14.41 1.38
CA CYS A 32 -10.41 -14.94 0.56
C CYS A 32 -10.22 -16.39 0.13
N VAL A 33 -9.00 -16.85 -0.15
CA VAL A 33 -8.78 -18.22 -0.64
C VAL A 33 -8.69 -19.17 0.55
N THR A 34 -9.81 -19.81 0.86
CA THR A 34 -9.98 -20.64 2.06
C THR A 34 -10.19 -22.11 1.72
N ASN A 35 -10.61 -22.41 0.48
CA ASN A 35 -10.89 -23.78 0.06
C ASN A 35 -9.84 -24.25 -0.96
N LEU A 36 -8.97 -25.17 -0.53
CA LEU A 36 -7.88 -25.71 -1.34
C LEU A 36 -8.15 -27.10 -1.91
N ASN A 37 -9.41 -27.55 -1.92
CA ASN A 37 -9.78 -28.89 -2.41
C ASN A 37 -9.77 -29.00 -3.94
N TYR A 38 -9.73 -27.88 -4.66
CA TYR A 38 -9.71 -27.82 -6.12
C TYR A 38 -8.76 -26.73 -6.61
N ARG A 39 -8.26 -26.89 -7.84
CA ARG A 39 -7.31 -25.95 -8.47
C ARG A 39 -8.02 -24.81 -9.21
N LYS A 40 -9.08 -24.26 -8.61
CA LYS A 40 -9.91 -23.18 -9.18
C LYS A 40 -10.37 -22.26 -8.06
N VAL A 41 -10.57 -20.99 -8.36
CA VAL A 41 -11.23 -20.05 -7.44
C VAL A 41 -12.74 -20.29 -7.54
N THR A 42 -13.45 -20.37 -6.40
CA THR A 42 -14.92 -20.46 -6.45
C THR A 42 -15.57 -19.11 -6.72
N ALA A 43 -16.86 -19.11 -7.06
CA ALA A 43 -17.64 -17.89 -7.16
C ALA A 43 -17.68 -17.08 -5.85
N GLU A 44 -17.66 -17.75 -4.70
CA GLU A 44 -17.63 -17.11 -3.37
C GLU A 44 -16.28 -16.44 -3.11
N GLU A 45 -15.17 -17.13 -3.43
CA GLU A 45 -13.81 -16.59 -3.31
C GLU A 45 -13.57 -15.46 -4.31
N GLU A 46 -14.08 -15.56 -5.54
CA GLU A 46 -14.01 -14.53 -6.57
C GLU A 46 -14.72 -13.23 -6.11
N SER A 47 -15.96 -13.35 -5.61
CA SER A 47 -16.69 -12.21 -5.05
C SER A 47 -15.97 -11.58 -3.84
N CYS A 48 -15.34 -12.40 -2.99
CA CYS A 48 -14.50 -11.91 -1.90
C CYS A 48 -13.28 -11.14 -2.42
N ILE A 49 -12.58 -11.64 -3.44
CA ILE A 49 -11.40 -11.00 -4.02
C ILE A 49 -11.75 -9.63 -4.63
N ASP A 50 -12.87 -9.51 -5.35
CA ASP A 50 -13.34 -8.24 -5.89
C ASP A 50 -13.63 -7.21 -4.80
N THR A 51 -14.29 -7.65 -3.72
CA THR A 51 -14.56 -6.81 -2.56
C THR A 51 -13.28 -6.43 -1.82
N CYS A 52 -12.35 -7.38 -1.65
CA CYS A 52 -11.08 -7.18 -0.96
C CYS A 52 -10.20 -6.17 -1.69
N SER A 53 -10.02 -6.35 -2.99
CA SER A 53 -9.19 -5.48 -3.82
C SER A 53 -9.70 -4.03 -3.78
N THR A 54 -11.02 -3.83 -3.94
CA THR A 54 -11.66 -2.52 -3.84
C THR A 54 -11.45 -1.88 -2.46
N LYS A 55 -11.70 -2.63 -1.37
CA LYS A 55 -11.50 -2.13 0.00
C LYS A 55 -10.04 -1.78 0.27
N TRP A 56 -9.11 -2.63 -0.17
CA TRP A 56 -7.69 -2.44 0.05
C TRP A 56 -7.17 -1.19 -0.69
N MET A 57 -7.58 -0.99 -1.95
CA MET A 57 -7.22 0.21 -2.71
C MET A 57 -7.75 1.48 -2.05
N ASN A 58 -9.02 1.49 -1.65
CA ASN A 58 -9.63 2.63 -0.95
C ASN A 58 -8.94 2.91 0.39
N LEU A 59 -8.60 1.87 1.14
CA LEU A 59 -7.84 2.00 2.39
C LEU A 59 -6.45 2.59 2.12
N ASN A 60 -5.74 2.10 1.09
CA ASN A 60 -4.42 2.58 0.74
C ASN A 60 -4.44 4.08 0.39
N GLN A 61 -5.40 4.51 -0.42
CA GLN A 61 -5.59 5.93 -0.76
C GLN A 61 -5.90 6.78 0.47
N ARG A 62 -6.83 6.32 1.32
CA ARG A 62 -7.18 7.03 2.57
C ARG A 62 -6.00 7.11 3.52
N GLN A 63 -5.22 6.03 3.64
CA GLN A 63 -4.02 6.01 4.49
C GLN A 63 -3.00 7.03 4.00
N MET A 64 -2.78 7.14 2.68
CA MET A 64 -1.87 8.14 2.12
C MET A 64 -2.37 9.57 2.37
N ALA A 65 -3.68 9.82 2.22
CA ALA A 65 -4.25 11.13 2.52
C ALA A 65 -4.03 11.54 3.98
N VAL A 66 -4.31 10.62 4.93
CA VAL A 66 -4.08 10.86 6.36
C VAL A 66 -2.59 11.04 6.65
N PHE A 67 -1.72 10.22 6.05
CA PHE A 67 -0.27 10.35 6.24
C PHE A 67 0.25 11.71 5.80
N MET A 68 -0.22 12.24 4.67
CA MET A 68 0.14 13.59 4.22
C MET A 68 -0.38 14.69 5.14
N GLU A 69 -1.57 14.50 5.75
CA GLU A 69 -2.15 15.45 6.69
C GLU A 69 -1.38 15.48 8.03
N VAL A 70 -1.07 14.32 8.58
CA VAL A 70 -0.45 14.22 9.93
C VAL A 70 1.08 14.21 9.90
N GLY A 71 1.70 13.89 8.77
CA GLY A 71 3.15 13.77 8.60
C GLY A 71 3.92 15.00 9.10
N PRO A 72 3.61 16.23 8.63
CA PRO A 72 4.31 17.43 9.08
C PRO A 72 4.19 17.69 10.59
N LEU A 73 3.03 17.38 11.18
CA LEU A 73 2.79 17.50 12.62
C LEU A 73 3.58 16.45 13.41
N ALA A 74 3.66 15.22 12.91
CA ALA A 74 4.45 14.15 13.49
C ALA A 74 5.94 14.48 13.44
N ASP A 75 6.44 14.94 12.30
CA ASP A 75 7.85 15.35 12.12
C ASP A 75 8.24 16.46 13.08
N LYS A 76 7.37 17.47 13.28
CA LYS A 76 7.59 18.54 14.25
C LYS A 76 7.67 18.03 15.68
N LYS A 77 6.83 17.05 16.06
CA LYS A 77 6.83 16.46 17.42
C LYS A 77 8.05 15.57 17.66
N MET A 78 8.44 14.77 16.66
CA MET A 78 9.63 13.91 16.72
C MET A 78 10.93 14.74 16.72
N GLY A 79 10.94 15.91 16.06
CA GLY A 79 12.06 16.86 16.12
C GLY A 79 12.17 17.62 17.46
N GLN A 80 11.13 17.62 18.31
CA GLN A 80 11.12 18.31 19.61
C GLN A 80 11.67 17.48 20.77
N SER A 81 11.80 16.15 20.64
CA SER A 81 12.31 15.28 21.72
C SER A 81 13.85 15.18 21.79
N VAL A 82 14.59 15.77 20.85
CA VAL A 82 16.07 15.76 20.82
C VAL A 82 16.68 16.97 21.55
N GLY A 83 15.87 17.93 22.03
CA GLY A 83 16.35 19.24 22.52
C GLY A 83 16.32 19.51 24.03
N HIS A 84 16.25 18.49 24.91
CA HIS A 84 16.27 18.72 26.37
C HIS A 84 17.26 17.82 27.13
N GLY A 85 18.41 17.54 26.53
CA GLY A 85 19.46 16.72 27.11
C GLY A 85 20.86 17.19 26.74
N MET A 86 21.14 18.48 26.88
CA MET A 86 22.49 19.04 27.07
C MET A 86 22.40 20.15 28.11
#